data_AF-A0A536WDA8-F1
#
_entry.id   AF-A0A536WDA8-F1
#
_cell.length_a   1.000
_cell.length_b   1.000
_cell.length_c   1.000
_cell.angle_alpha   90.00
_cell.angle_beta   90.00
_cell.angle_gamma   90.00
#
_symmetry.space_group_name_H-M   'P 1'
#
loop_
_entity.id
_entity.type
_entity.pdbx_description
1 polymer ?
#
loop_
_entity_poly.entity_id
_entity_poly.type
_entity_poly.pdbx_seq_one_letter_code
_entity_poly.pdbx_strand_id
1 'polypeptide(L)' 'MRLEKIAPGASFWSEEQSRRNFETVSRLVVPGKPEASLLLLHPLAPEAGGNAYHSGGRQFESRDDPAWRTIARWVRGG' A
#
# COMPACT_ATOMS: atom_id res chain seq x y z
N MET A 1 5.29 -1.96 10.16
CA MET A 1 4.80 -0.62 9.80
C MET A 1 3.92 -0.11 10.93
N ARG A 2 3.96 1.19 11.28
CA ARG A 2 3.08 1.81 12.27
C ARG A 2 2.50 3.08 11.68
N LEU A 3 1.17 3.16 11.60
CA LEU A 3 0.44 4.34 11.17
C LEU A 3 -0.10 5.10 12.39
N GLU A 4 -0.42 6.38 12.19
CA GLU A 4 -1.14 7.21 13.13
C GLU A 4 -2.53 6.61 13.41
N LYS A 5 -3.03 6.79 14.63
CA LYS A 5 -4.36 6.33 15.02
C LYS A 5 -5.39 7.42 14.70
N ILE A 6 -6.56 7.01 14.22
CA ILE A 6 -7.72 7.90 14.13
C ILE A 6 -8.18 8.19 15.57
N ALA A 7 -8.46 9.46 15.87
CA ALA A 7 -8.91 9.88 17.19
C ALA A 7 -10.29 9.28 17.52
N PRO A 8 -10.61 9.01 18.80
CA PRO A 8 -11.94 8.56 19.18
C PRO A 8 -13.04 9.51 18.67
N GLY A 9 -14.05 8.96 18.01
CA GLY A 9 -15.17 9.74 17.44
C GLY A 9 -14.87 10.41 16.10
N ALA A 10 -13.64 10.35 15.59
CA ALA A 10 -13.31 10.83 14.26
C ALA A 10 -13.44 9.70 13.21
N SER A 11 -13.76 10.07 11.97
CA SER A 11 -13.79 9.14 10.82
C SER A 11 -12.52 9.19 9.97
N PHE A 12 -11.70 10.23 10.15
CA PHE A 12 -10.51 10.48 9.35
C PHE A 12 -9.33 10.91 10.21
N TRP A 13 -8.12 10.72 9.68
CA TRP A 13 -6.91 11.34 10.22
C TRP A 13 -6.94 12.86 10.00
N SER A 14 -6.27 13.61 10.87
CA SER A 14 -5.95 15.02 10.57
C SER A 14 -5.03 15.11 9.34
N GLU A 15 -4.84 16.31 8.81
CA GLU A 15 -3.90 16.53 7.71
C GLU A 15 -2.47 16.12 8.10
N GLU A 16 -2.02 16.51 9.30
CA GLU A 16 -0.68 16.19 9.81
C GLU A 16 -0.50 14.69 9.99
N GLN A 17 -1.53 14.00 10.48
CA GLN A 17 -1.53 12.53 10.60
C GLN A 17 -1.48 11.87 9.23
N SER A 18 -2.24 12.39 8.26
CA SER A 18 -2.25 11.89 6.88
C SER A 18 -0.89 12.06 6.21
N ARG A 19 -0.21 13.20 6.41
CA ARG A 19 1.16 13.43 5.93
C ARG A 19 2.16 12.43 6.52
N ARG A 20 2.13 12.20 7.84
CA ARG A 20 3.01 11.19 8.50
C ARG A 20 2.74 9.76 8.01
N ASN A 21 1.47 9.42 7.78
CA ASN A 21 1.10 8.12 7.21
C ASN A 21 1.59 7.98 5.77
N PHE A 22 1.43 9.02 4.95
CA PHE A 22 1.92 9.04 3.58
C PHE A 22 3.45 8.86 3.53
N GLU A 23 4.21 9.56 4.37
CA GLU A 23 5.66 9.38 4.48
C GLU A 23 6.03 7.95 4.89
N THR A 24 5.30 7.38 5.84
CA THR A 24 5.53 6.01 6.31
C THR A 24 5.27 4.98 5.20
N VAL A 25 4.16 5.10 4.48
CA VAL A 25 3.77 4.21 3.39
C VAL A 25 4.69 4.38 2.18
N SER A 26 5.13 5.61 1.89
CA SER A 26 6.04 5.89 0.77
C SER A 26 7.38 5.16 0.88
N ARG A 27 7.83 4.81 2.09
CA ARG A 27 9.04 3.98 2.31
C ARG A 27 8.91 2.56 1.80
N LEU A 28 7.68 2.09 1.52
CA LEU A 28 7.42 0.77 0.95
C LEU A 28 7.42 0.77 -0.58
N VAL A 29 7.68 1.92 -1.20
CA VAL A 29 7.64 2.12 -2.64
C VAL A 29 9.06 2.16 -3.19
N VAL A 30 9.27 1.44 -4.29
CA VAL A 30 10.42 1.60 -5.17
C VAL A 30 9.93 2.41 -6.37
N PRO A 31 10.30 3.71 -6.49
CA PRO A 31 9.80 4.57 -7.56
C PRO A 31 10.04 3.96 -8.96
N GLY A 32 9.02 4.01 -9.81
CA GLY A 32 9.06 3.42 -11.15
C GLY A 32 8.89 1.90 -11.20
N LYS A 33 8.93 1.20 -10.05
CA LYS A 33 8.98 -0.27 -9.99
C LYS A 33 7.89 -0.82 -9.05
N PRO A 34 6.62 -0.88 -9.50
CA PRO A 34 5.52 -1.40 -8.70
C PRO A 34 5.73 -2.83 -8.23
N GLU A 35 6.30 -3.69 -9.09
CA GLU A 35 6.57 -5.10 -8.75
C GLU A 35 7.74 -5.29 -7.78
N ALA A 36 8.54 -4.26 -7.52
CA ALA A 36 9.57 -4.28 -6.49
C ALA A 36 9.11 -3.57 -5.20
N SER A 37 7.91 -2.98 -5.21
CA SER A 37 7.38 -2.20 -4.10
C SER A 37 6.63 -3.10 -3.12
N LEU A 38 7.08 -3.14 -1.86
CA LEU A 38 6.41 -3.91 -0.81
C LEU A 38 4.94 -3.50 -0.63
N LEU A 39 4.62 -2.24 -0.92
CA LEU A 39 3.25 -1.73 -0.91
C LEU A 39 2.29 -2.51 -1.82
N LEU A 40 2.79 -3.07 -2.93
CA LEU A 40 1.99 -3.85 -3.88
C LEU A 40 2.26 -5.36 -3.77
N LEU A 41 3.47 -5.76 -3.37
CA LEU A 41 3.84 -7.17 -3.24
C LEU A 41 3.20 -7.87 -2.04
N HIS A 42 3.16 -7.20 -0.88
CA HIS A 42 2.63 -7.81 0.34
C HIS A 42 1.13 -8.09 0.27
N PRO A 43 0.27 -7.12 -0.09
CA PRO A 43 -1.17 -7.35 -0.15
C PRO A 43 -1.64 -8.17 -1.38
N LEU A 44 -0.78 -8.44 -2.36
CA LEU A 44 -1.09 -9.26 -3.53
C LEU A 44 -1.10 -10.76 -3.16
N ALA A 45 -2.03 -11.52 -3.74
CA ALA A 45 -2.08 -12.97 -3.61
C ALA A 45 -0.75 -13.62 -4.09
N PRO A 46 -0.21 -14.63 -3.38
CA PRO A 46 1.01 -15.31 -3.79
C PRO A 46 0.94 -15.87 -5.23
N GLU A 47 -0.23 -16.37 -5.63
CA GLU A 47 -0.50 -16.94 -6.96
C GLU A 47 -0.35 -15.91 -8.09
N ALA A 48 -0.54 -14.62 -7.76
CA ALA A 48 -0.34 -13.50 -8.67
C ALA A 48 1.07 -12.89 -8.59
N GLY A 49 1.99 -13.51 -7.84
CA GLY A 49 3.36 -13.05 -7.64
C GLY A 49 3.56 -12.18 -6.40
N GLY A 50 2.61 -12.19 -5.45
CA GLY A 50 2.77 -11.56 -4.15
C GLY A 50 3.80 -12.25 -3.25
N ASN A 51 4.25 -11.56 -2.20
CA ASN A 51 5.20 -12.15 -1.24
C ASN A 51 4.51 -13.25 -0.40
N ALA A 52 5.09 -14.45 -0.35
CA ALA A 52 4.59 -15.57 0.45
C ALA A 52 4.49 -15.23 1.95
N TYR A 53 5.38 -14.38 2.46
CA TYR A 53 5.43 -13.98 3.86
C TYR A 53 4.82 -12.60 4.06
N HIS A 54 3.52 -12.56 4.36
CA HIS A 54 2.83 -11.37 4.85
C HIS A 54 1.90 -11.75 6.00
N SER A 55 2.08 -11.13 7.17
CA SER A 55 1.22 -11.34 8.33
C SER A 55 -0.12 -10.59 8.27
N GLY A 56 -0.33 -9.77 7.24
CA GLY A 56 -1.59 -9.11 6.95
C GLY A 56 -2.44 -9.91 5.95
N GLY A 57 -3.66 -9.42 5.69
CA GLY A 57 -4.54 -10.00 4.67
C GLY A 57 -4.06 -9.77 3.25
N ARG A 58 -4.62 -10.55 2.32
CA ARG A 58 -4.47 -10.34 0.87
C ARG A 58 -5.60 -9.43 0.41
N GLN A 59 -5.26 -8.24 -0.10
CA GLN A 59 -6.23 -7.25 -0.61
C GLN A 59 -6.42 -7.35 -2.12
N PHE A 60 -5.42 -7.85 -2.85
CA PHE A 60 -5.47 -7.94 -4.31
C PHE A 60 -5.35 -9.40 -4.72
N GLU A 61 -6.35 -9.93 -5.41
CA GLU A 61 -6.30 -11.29 -5.96
C GLU A 61 -5.37 -11.38 -7.17
N SER A 62 -5.23 -10.28 -7.92
CA SER A 62 -4.36 -10.21 -9.10
C SER A 62 -3.84 -8.80 -9.36
N ARG A 63 -2.87 -8.68 -10.28
CA ARG A 63 -2.39 -7.38 -10.80
C ARG A 63 -3.40 -6.69 -11.72
N ASP A 64 -4.47 -7.38 -12.10
CA ASP A 64 -5.56 -6.82 -12.89
C ASP A 64 -6.62 -6.13 -12.04
N ASP A 65 -6.54 -6.28 -10.73
CA ASP A 65 -7.38 -5.58 -9.77
C ASP A 65 -7.33 -4.05 -10.00
N PRO A 66 -8.48 -3.37 -10.13
CA PRO A 66 -8.51 -1.93 -10.40
C PRO A 66 -7.81 -1.08 -9.34
N ALA A 67 -7.87 -1.46 -8.07
CA ALA A 67 -7.20 -0.75 -6.98
C ALA A 67 -5.69 -1.02 -7.02
N TRP A 68 -5.27 -2.25 -7.29
CA TRP A 68 -3.85 -2.57 -7.52
C TRP A 68 -3.28 -1.71 -8.66
N ARG A 69 -3.97 -1.65 -9.81
CA ARG A 69 -3.54 -0.87 -10.99
C ARG A 69 -3.47 0.62 -10.71
N THR A 70 -4.40 1.15 -9.90
CA THR A 70 -4.42 2.56 -9.51
C THR A 70 -3.17 2.92 -8.71
N ILE A 71 -2.83 2.13 -7.69
CA ILE A 71 -1.64 2.35 -6.87
C ILE A 71 -0.37 2.11 -7.70
N ALA A 72 -0.35 1.07 -8.55
CA ALA A 72 0.78 0.78 -9.42
C ALA A 72 1.07 1.90 -10.42
N ARG A 73 0.04 2.60 -10.91
CA ARG A 73 0.20 3.79 -11.76
C ARG A 73 0.88 4.92 -10.99
N TRP A 74 0.42 5.21 -9.78
CA TRP A 74 1.06 6.20 -8.91
C TRP A 74 2.54 5.85 -8.64
N VAL A 75 2.85 4.59 -8.32
CA VAL A 75 4.25 4.14 -8.12
C VAL A 75 5.11 4.35 -9.37
N ARG A 76 4.55 4.18 -10.57
CA ARG A 76 5.27 4.41 -11.84
C ARG A 76 5.58 5.88 -12.11
N GLY A 77 4.98 6.81 -11.37
CA GLY A 77 5.14 8.25 -11.56
C GLY A 77 3.91 8.97 -12.10
N GLY A 78 2.78 8.27 -12.25
CA GLY A 78 1.55 8.79 -12.86
C GLY A 78 1.34 8.30 -14.29
#